data_AF-W9GGC6-F1
#
_entry.id   AF-W9GGC6-F1
#
_cell.length_a   1.000
_cell.length_b   1.000
_cell.length_c   1.000
_cell.angle_alpha   90.00
_cell.angle_beta   90.00
_cell.angle_gamma   90.00
#
_symmetry.space_group_name_H-M   'P 1'
#
loop_
_entity.id
_entity.type
_entity.pdbx_description
1 polymer ?
#
loop_
_entity_poly.entity_id
_entity_poly.type
_entity_poly.pdbx_seq_one_letter_code
_entity_poly.pdbx_strand_id
1 'polypeptide(L)'
;WPLNIGQVYTTLARLERDGLVEPVGGGDDEGRVTYRLTEQGRAAAEAWWSTPVARDETPRDELVIKLALAVTSPGVDVAQVVQTQRTATLRHLRDLTRLKASGATEPHGADLAWQLVLENLLFSGEAEVRWLDHVEATLARHARMPLTSHPGSADVPDSAGSHRPAPKGARA
;
A
#
# COMPACT_ATOMS: atom_id res chain seq x y z
N TRP A 1 2.12 -14.47 -10.09
CA TRP A 1 0.70 -14.67 -9.74
C TRP A 1 0.45 -16.16 -9.57
N PRO A 2 0.14 -16.64 -8.35
CA PRO A 2 -0.34 -18.00 -8.20
C PRO A 2 -1.72 -18.09 -8.85
N LEU A 3 -1.79 -18.72 -10.02
CA LEU A 3 -3.04 -18.96 -10.74
C LEU A 3 -3.47 -20.39 -10.44
N ASN A 4 -4.59 -20.57 -9.75
CA ASN A 4 -5.11 -21.92 -9.53
C ASN A 4 -5.76 -22.42 -10.84
N ILE A 5 -5.49 -23.67 -11.22
CA ILE A 5 -6.09 -24.34 -12.38
C ILE A 5 -7.62 -24.22 -12.40
N GLY A 6 -8.28 -24.28 -11.25
CA GLY A 6 -9.74 -24.07 -11.18
C GLY A 6 -10.17 -22.69 -11.68
N GLN A 7 -9.41 -21.63 -11.39
CA GLN A 7 -9.69 -20.26 -11.85
C GLN A 7 -9.46 -20.09 -13.35
N VAL A 8 -8.51 -20.86 -13.92
CA VAL A 8 -8.24 -20.85 -15.37
C VAL A 8 -9.48 -21.34 -16.12
N TYR A 9 -10.00 -22.51 -15.75
CA TYR A 9 -11.17 -23.08 -16.41
C TYR A 9 -12.42 -22.20 -16.27
N THR A 10 -12.68 -21.64 -15.09
CA THR A 10 -13.84 -20.74 -14.92
C THR A 10 -13.69 -19.46 -15.73
N THR A 11 -12.46 -18.96 -15.88
CA THR A 11 -12.19 -17.75 -16.68
C THR A 11 -12.35 -18.07 -18.18
N LEU A 12 -11.79 -19.18 -18.65
CA LEU A 12 -11.93 -19.61 -20.05
C LEU A 12 -13.40 -19.83 -20.43
N ALA A 13 -14.19 -20.50 -19.57
CA ALA A 13 -15.62 -20.69 -19.80
C ALA A 13 -16.38 -19.35 -19.90
N ARG A 14 -16.00 -18.36 -19.08
CA ARG A 14 -16.59 -17.02 -19.16
C ARG A 14 -16.18 -16.29 -20.44
N LEU A 15 -14.90 -16.34 -20.81
CA LEU A 15 -14.41 -15.72 -22.04
C LEU A 15 -15.06 -16.35 -23.28
N GLU A 16 -15.30 -17.66 -23.27
CA GLU A 16 -16.01 -18.37 -24.34
C GLU A 16 -17.48 -17.92 -24.42
N ARG A 17 -18.17 -17.89 -23.28
CA ARG A 17 -19.54 -17.37 -23.18
C ARG A 17 -19.66 -15.93 -23.69
N ASP A 18 -18.66 -15.10 -23.38
CA ASP A 18 -18.62 -13.68 -23.76
C ASP A 18 -18.14 -13.48 -25.21
N GLY A 19 -17.86 -14.57 -25.95
CA GLY A 19 -17.48 -14.54 -27.36
C GLY A 19 -16.05 -14.06 -27.62
N LEU A 20 -15.20 -14.00 -26.60
CA LEU A 20 -13.81 -13.52 -26.69
C LEU A 20 -12.82 -14.64 -27.07
N VAL A 21 -13.14 -15.87 -26.73
CA VAL A 21 -12.40 -17.06 -27.15
C VAL A 21 -13.34 -18.12 -27.69
N GLU A 22 -12.81 -19.04 -28.50
CA GLU A 22 -13.55 -20.20 -28.98
C GLU A 22 -12.67 -21.45 -28.96
N PRO A 23 -13.24 -22.64 -28.69
CA PRO A 23 -12.49 -23.88 -28.69
C PRO A 23 -12.05 -24.24 -30.11
N VAL A 24 -10.81 -24.68 -30.26
CA VAL A 24 -10.24 -25.06 -31.55
C VAL A 24 -10.65 -26.49 -31.95
N GLY A 25 -11.23 -27.26 -31.03
CA GLY A 25 -11.53 -28.69 -31.21
C GLY A 25 -10.27 -29.55 -31.13
N GLY A 26 -10.45 -30.84 -30.79
CA GLY A 26 -9.33 -31.76 -30.53
C GLY A 26 -8.75 -31.53 -29.14
N GLY A 27 -9.26 -32.25 -28.15
CA GLY A 27 -8.55 -32.39 -26.88
C GLY A 27 -7.20 -33.05 -27.14
N ASP A 28 -6.15 -32.64 -26.43
CA ASP A 28 -4.93 -33.43 -26.39
C ASP A 28 -5.18 -34.78 -25.67
N ASP A 29 -4.20 -35.67 -25.67
CA ASP A 29 -4.31 -37.00 -25.03
C ASP A 29 -4.64 -36.93 -23.52
N GLU A 30 -4.57 -35.74 -22.90
CA GLU A 30 -4.92 -35.46 -21.51
C GLU A 30 -6.27 -34.76 -21.33
N GLY A 31 -7.05 -34.57 -22.41
CA GLY A 31 -8.39 -33.99 -22.38
C GLY A 31 -8.43 -32.46 -22.24
N ARG A 32 -7.31 -31.76 -22.48
CA ARG A 32 -7.27 -30.29 -22.44
C ARG A 32 -7.86 -29.70 -23.72
N VAL A 33 -8.80 -28.77 -23.56
CA VAL A 33 -9.38 -28.01 -24.68
C VAL A 33 -8.48 -26.83 -25.02
N THR A 34 -8.00 -26.79 -26.27
CA THR A 34 -7.26 -25.63 -26.79
C THR A 34 -8.25 -24.54 -27.20
N TYR A 35 -7.98 -23.30 -26.79
CA TYR A 35 -8.78 -22.13 -27.16
C TYR A 35 -7.99 -21.19 -28.06
N ARG A 36 -8.68 -20.47 -28.94
CA ARG A 36 -8.12 -19.36 -29.71
C ARG A 36 -8.94 -18.09 -29.50
N LEU A 37 -8.31 -16.92 -29.64
CA LEU A 37 -9.02 -15.65 -29.65
C LEU A 37 -9.96 -15.58 -30.86
N THR A 38 -11.18 -15.08 -30.64
CA THR A 38 -12.06 -14.60 -31.70
C THR A 38 -11.59 -13.23 -32.19
N GLU A 39 -12.22 -12.68 -33.23
CA GLU A 39 -11.95 -11.30 -33.65
C GLU A 39 -12.26 -10.29 -32.54
N GLN A 40 -13.39 -10.48 -31.86
CA GLN A 40 -13.77 -9.67 -30.69
C GLN A 40 -12.73 -9.81 -29.56
N GLY A 41 -12.20 -11.02 -29.34
CA GLY A 41 -11.14 -11.26 -28.37
C GLY A 41 -9.83 -10.55 -28.71
N ARG A 42 -9.44 -10.52 -29.99
CA ARG A 42 -8.26 -9.75 -30.43
C ARG A 42 -8.45 -8.25 -30.24
N ALA A 43 -9.58 -7.71 -30.68
CA ALA A 43 -9.90 -6.29 -30.50
C ALA A 43 -9.94 -5.90 -29.01
N ALA A 44 -10.48 -6.77 -28.14
CA ALA A 44 -10.48 -6.56 -26.71
C ALA A 44 -9.06 -6.55 -26.11
N ALA A 45 -8.19 -7.47 -26.54
CA ALA A 45 -6.79 -7.49 -26.11
C ALA A 45 -5.99 -6.26 -26.59
N GLU A 46 -6.21 -5.84 -27.84
CA GLU A 46 -5.60 -4.61 -28.39
C GLU A 46 -6.04 -3.36 -27.65
N ALA A 47 -7.34 -3.24 -27.36
CA ALA A 47 -7.86 -2.17 -26.52
C ALA A 47 -7.25 -2.21 -25.11
N TRP A 48 -7.10 -3.40 -24.53
CA TRP A 48 -6.51 -3.55 -23.20
C TRP A 48 -5.05 -3.07 -23.13
N TRP A 49 -4.23 -3.37 -24.14
CA TRP A 49 -2.83 -2.91 -24.18
C TRP A 49 -2.68 -1.38 -24.20
N SER A 50 -3.66 -0.67 -24.75
CA SER A 50 -3.65 0.79 -24.85
C SER A 50 -4.43 1.49 -23.74
N THR A 51 -5.19 0.73 -22.94
CA THR A 51 -5.99 1.27 -21.83
C THR A 51 -5.11 1.45 -20.60
N PRO A 52 -5.00 2.66 -20.02
CA PRO A 52 -4.27 2.86 -18.78
C PRO A 52 -4.87 2.07 -17.62
N VAL A 53 -4.00 1.54 -16.76
CA VAL A 53 -4.44 0.94 -15.49
C VAL A 53 -4.83 2.06 -14.52
N ALA A 54 -6.13 2.15 -14.22
CA ALA A 54 -6.66 3.13 -13.28
C ALA A 54 -6.14 2.86 -11.84
N ARG A 55 -5.89 3.93 -11.08
CA ARG A 55 -5.30 3.87 -9.70
C ARG A 55 -6.23 4.43 -8.63
N ASP A 56 -7.48 4.66 -8.98
CA ASP A 56 -8.56 5.24 -8.19
C ASP A 56 -9.05 4.33 -7.05
N GLU A 57 -8.85 3.02 -7.16
CA GLU A 57 -8.93 2.09 -6.03
C GLU A 57 -7.52 1.78 -5.53
N THR A 58 -6.88 2.72 -4.82
CA THR A 58 -5.59 2.43 -4.16
C THR A 58 -5.76 1.18 -3.31
N PRO A 59 -5.07 0.06 -3.63
CA PRO A 59 -5.13 -1.14 -2.81
C PRO A 59 -4.76 -0.74 -1.39
N ARG A 60 -5.54 -1.18 -0.40
CA ARG A 60 -5.24 -0.92 1.01
C ARG A 60 -3.84 -1.44 1.31
N ASP A 61 -2.88 -0.54 1.35
CA ASP A 61 -1.50 -0.88 1.68
C ASP A 61 -1.44 -1.16 3.18
N GLU A 62 -1.31 -2.44 3.51
CA GLU A 62 -1.29 -2.93 4.88
C GLU A 62 -0.18 -2.24 5.70
N LEU A 63 0.98 -1.99 5.10
CA LEU A 63 2.10 -1.35 5.77
C LEU A 63 1.79 0.11 6.10
N VAL A 64 1.17 0.84 5.17
CA VAL A 64 0.72 2.23 5.40
C VAL A 64 -0.27 2.28 6.56
N ILE A 65 -1.27 1.39 6.55
CA ILE A 65 -2.26 1.29 7.63
C ILE A 65 -1.59 0.95 8.96
N LYS A 66 -0.68 -0.03 8.96
CA LYS A 66 0.05 -0.46 10.14
C LYS A 66 0.88 0.66 10.75
N LEU A 67 1.60 1.45 9.96
CA LEU A 67 2.38 2.58 10.47
C LEU A 67 1.49 3.72 10.94
N ALA A 68 0.40 4.03 10.25
CA ALA A 68 -0.56 5.04 10.71
C ALA A 68 -1.15 4.67 12.08
N LEU A 69 -1.54 3.41 12.27
CA LEU A 69 -2.04 2.90 13.56
C LEU A 69 -0.96 2.87 14.63
N ALA A 70 0.28 2.48 14.28
CA ALA A 70 1.40 2.44 15.22
C ALA A 70 1.68 3.83 15.81
N VAL A 71 1.63 4.89 15.00
CA VAL A 71 1.85 6.28 15.45
C VAL A 71 0.79 6.74 16.46
N THR A 72 -0.45 6.28 16.33
CA THR A 72 -1.55 6.69 17.23
C THR A 72 -1.75 5.75 18.43
N SER A 73 -1.03 4.63 18.49
CA SER A 73 -1.25 3.58 19.49
C SER A 73 -0.31 3.75 20.69
N PRO A 74 -0.83 3.96 21.92
CA PRO A 74 0.00 4.04 23.12
C PRO A 74 0.83 2.77 23.34
N GLY A 75 2.11 2.94 23.68
CA GLY A 75 3.02 1.82 23.99
C GLY A 75 3.59 1.08 22.77
N VAL A 76 3.24 1.48 21.55
CA VAL A 76 3.85 0.91 20.34
C VAL A 76 5.15 1.67 20.02
N ASP A 77 6.25 0.92 19.92
CA ASP A 77 7.53 1.46 19.42
C ASP A 77 7.51 1.49 17.89
N VAL A 78 7.15 2.66 17.35
CA VAL A 78 7.09 2.87 15.89
C VAL A 78 8.45 2.69 15.22
N ALA A 79 9.55 3.05 15.89
CA ALA A 79 10.89 2.88 15.34
C ALA A 79 11.22 1.38 15.18
N GLN A 80 10.84 0.55 16.15
CA GLN A 80 10.98 -0.91 16.03
C GLN A 80 10.12 -1.48 14.90
N VAL A 81 8.90 -0.97 14.70
CA VAL A 81 8.04 -1.40 13.59
C VAL A 81 8.68 -1.09 12.24
N VAL A 82 9.22 0.13 12.07
CA VAL A 82 9.91 0.53 10.83
C VAL A 82 11.17 -0.31 10.60
N GLN A 83 12.00 -0.51 11.62
CA GLN A 83 13.22 -1.31 11.49
C GLN A 83 12.93 -2.78 11.17
N THR A 84 11.86 -3.34 11.75
CA THR A 84 11.40 -4.70 11.44
C THR A 84 10.99 -4.81 9.97
N GLN A 85 10.18 -3.86 9.48
CA GLN A 85 9.78 -3.85 8.06
C GLN A 85 11.01 -3.69 7.17
N ARG A 86 11.86 -2.68 7.41
CA ARG A 86 13.08 -2.41 6.65
C ARG A 86 13.96 -3.64 6.50
N THR A 87 14.17 -4.38 7.59
CA THR A 87 14.97 -5.61 7.57
C THR A 87 14.35 -6.67 6.67
N ALA A 88 13.01 -6.82 6.71
CA ALA A 88 12.29 -7.73 5.83
C ALA A 88 12.40 -7.31 4.35
N THR A 89 12.23 -6.02 4.04
CA THR A 89 12.35 -5.47 2.68
C THR A 89 13.74 -5.65 2.11
N LEU A 90 14.79 -5.34 2.88
CA LEU A 90 16.18 -5.49 2.44
C LEU A 90 16.55 -6.95 2.18
N ARG A 91 16.03 -7.87 2.98
CA ARG A 91 16.19 -9.31 2.73
C ARG A 91 15.49 -9.70 1.42
N HIS A 92 14.27 -9.25 1.20
CA HIS A 92 13.54 -9.52 -0.03
C HIS A 92 14.26 -8.97 -1.28
N LEU A 93 14.79 -7.75 -1.21
CA LEU A 93 15.61 -7.16 -2.28
C LEU A 93 16.85 -8.01 -2.58
N ARG A 94 17.54 -8.51 -1.55
CA ARG A 94 18.69 -9.43 -1.75
C ARG A 94 18.27 -10.73 -2.44
N ASP A 95 17.11 -11.27 -2.08
CA ASP A 95 16.57 -12.48 -2.71
C ASP A 95 16.26 -12.25 -4.19
N LEU A 96 15.59 -11.13 -4.52
CA LEU A 96 15.28 -10.72 -5.89
C LEU A 96 16.56 -10.47 -6.71
N THR A 97 17.56 -9.80 -6.15
CA THR A 97 18.85 -9.56 -6.83
C THR A 97 19.60 -10.86 -7.12
N ARG A 98 19.59 -11.82 -6.18
CA ARG A 98 20.17 -13.15 -6.41
C ARG A 98 19.43 -13.91 -7.51
N LEU A 99 18.10 -13.85 -7.49
CA LEU A 99 17.26 -14.47 -8.52
C LEU A 99 17.55 -13.87 -9.91
N LYS A 100 17.63 -12.53 -10.00
CA LYS A 100 17.99 -11.83 -11.24
C LYS A 100 19.38 -12.25 -11.76
N ALA A 101 20.36 -12.40 -10.87
CA ALA A 101 21.71 -12.83 -11.26
C ALA A 101 21.77 -14.28 -11.76
N SER A 102 20.91 -15.18 -11.25
CA SER A 102 20.87 -16.59 -11.65
C SER A 102 20.22 -16.87 -13.02
N GLY A 103 19.44 -15.92 -13.55
CA GLY A 103 18.69 -16.08 -14.81
C GLY A 103 19.35 -15.47 -16.06
N ALA A 104 20.63 -15.05 -15.97
CA ALA A 104 21.31 -14.28 -17.02
C ALA A 104 21.86 -15.14 -18.19
N THR A 105 21.01 -15.99 -18.79
CA THR A 105 21.37 -16.80 -19.96
C THR A 105 20.45 -16.45 -21.14
N GLU A 106 20.99 -15.78 -22.16
CA GLU A 106 20.41 -15.48 -23.50
C GLU A 106 18.90 -15.09 -23.56
N PRO A 107 18.56 -13.79 -23.73
CA PRO A 107 17.18 -13.34 -23.61
C PRO A 107 16.29 -13.81 -24.78
N HIS A 108 15.34 -14.70 -24.49
CA HIS A 108 14.14 -14.91 -25.32
C HIS A 108 13.00 -13.98 -24.85
N GLY A 109 11.92 -13.84 -25.64
CA GLY A 109 10.81 -12.92 -25.31
C GLY A 109 10.13 -13.19 -23.95
N ALA A 110 10.09 -14.46 -23.51
CA ALA A 110 9.60 -14.83 -22.18
C ALA A 110 10.55 -14.38 -21.05
N ASP A 111 11.86 -14.35 -21.31
CA ASP A 111 12.88 -13.93 -20.35
C ASP A 111 12.83 -12.41 -20.11
N LEU A 112 12.53 -11.62 -21.15
CA LEU A 112 12.35 -10.17 -21.01
C LEU A 112 11.11 -9.83 -20.16
N ALA A 113 9.97 -10.49 -20.40
CA ALA A 113 8.77 -10.27 -19.60
C ALA A 113 9.02 -10.59 -18.11
N TRP A 114 9.70 -11.71 -17.85
CA TRP A 114 10.11 -12.09 -16.50
C TRP A 114 11.08 -11.08 -15.88
N GLN A 115 12.07 -10.60 -16.65
CA GLN A 115 13.01 -9.57 -16.20
C GLN A 115 12.29 -8.28 -15.80
N LEU A 116 11.34 -7.80 -16.60
CA LEU A 116 10.56 -6.59 -16.30
C LEU A 116 9.74 -6.75 -15.01
N VAL A 117 9.17 -7.93 -14.76
CA VAL A 117 8.47 -8.23 -13.51
C VAL A 117 9.43 -8.18 -12.33
N LEU A 118 10.60 -8.83 -12.43
CA LEU A 118 11.61 -8.80 -11.38
C LEU A 118 12.11 -7.39 -11.09
N GLU A 119 12.32 -6.57 -12.12
CA GLU A 119 12.73 -5.18 -12.00
C GLU A 119 11.66 -4.34 -11.31
N ASN A 120 10.38 -4.50 -11.67
CA ASN A 120 9.29 -3.83 -10.97
C ASN A 120 9.24 -4.20 -9.48
N LEU A 121 9.48 -5.47 -9.13
CA LEU A 121 9.54 -5.90 -7.72
C LEU A 121 10.73 -5.27 -6.98
N LEU A 122 11.90 -5.17 -7.62
CA LEU A 122 13.06 -4.47 -7.07
C LEU A 122 12.75 -3.00 -6.82
N PHE A 123 12.24 -2.27 -7.82
CA PHE A 123 11.89 -0.86 -7.67
C PHE A 123 10.82 -0.63 -6.59
N SER A 124 9.85 -1.55 -6.47
CA SER A 124 8.84 -1.47 -5.41
C SER A 124 9.47 -1.60 -4.02
N GLY A 125 10.40 -2.54 -3.83
CA GLY A 125 11.11 -2.69 -2.55
C GLY A 125 12.04 -1.50 -2.24
N GLU A 126 12.69 -0.92 -3.24
CA GLU A 126 13.50 0.30 -3.09
C GLU A 126 12.64 1.50 -2.70
N ALA A 127 11.48 1.66 -3.34
CA ALA A 127 10.51 2.71 -3.00
C ALA A 127 9.99 2.54 -1.56
N GLU A 128 9.73 1.31 -1.12
CA GLU A 128 9.35 1.02 0.27
C GLU A 128 10.45 1.43 1.25
N VAL A 129 11.71 1.05 1.03
CA VAL A 129 12.83 1.47 1.89
C VAL A 129 12.94 2.99 1.97
N ARG A 130 12.86 3.68 0.82
CA ARG A 130 12.92 5.14 0.75
C ARG A 130 11.75 5.79 1.51
N TRP A 131 10.58 5.18 1.47
CA TRP A 131 9.42 5.67 2.21
C TRP A 131 9.58 5.44 3.72
N LEU A 132 10.11 4.30 4.15
CA LEU A 132 10.43 4.05 5.57
C LEU A 132 11.46 5.06 6.11
N ASP A 133 12.49 5.40 5.33
CA ASP A 133 13.43 6.49 5.67
C ASP A 133 12.70 7.82 5.89
N HIS A 134 11.75 8.14 5.02
CA HIS A 134 10.95 9.35 5.13
C HIS A 134 10.08 9.35 6.40
N VAL A 135 9.48 8.21 6.77
CA VAL A 135 8.69 8.07 8.00
C VAL A 135 9.56 8.32 9.23
N GLU A 136 10.73 7.68 9.33
CA GLU A 136 11.65 7.87 10.47
C GLU A 136 12.11 9.32 10.60
N ALA A 137 12.53 9.93 9.49
CA ALA A 137 12.95 11.32 9.49
C ALA A 137 11.81 12.26 9.93
N THR A 138 10.58 11.95 9.54
CA THR A 138 9.39 12.76 9.89
C THR A 138 9.04 12.61 11.36
N LEU A 139 9.09 11.41 11.91
CA LEU A 139 8.86 11.16 13.34
C LEU A 139 9.94 11.84 14.21
N ALA A 140 11.21 11.72 13.81
CA ALA A 140 12.32 12.37 14.50
C ALA A 140 12.22 13.91 14.49
N ARG A 141 11.62 14.52 13.46
CA ARG A 141 11.33 15.96 13.43
C ARG A 141 10.20 16.34 14.39
N HIS A 142 9.09 15.59 14.39
CA HIS A 142 7.95 15.86 15.28
C HIS A 142 8.32 15.70 16.76
N ALA A 143 9.12 14.68 17.11
CA ALA A 143 9.59 14.48 18.49
C ALA A 143 10.49 15.63 19.01
N ARG A 144 11.15 16.37 18.11
CA ARG A 144 12.02 17.52 18.43
C ARG A 144 11.29 18.85 18.48
N MET A 145 10.03 18.91 18.02
CA MET A 145 9.25 20.14 18.07
C MET A 145 8.78 20.34 19.52
N PRO A 146 9.20 21.41 20.21
CA PRO A 146 8.71 21.69 21.55
C PRO A 146 7.19 21.86 21.47
N LEU A 147 6.45 21.22 22.38
CA LEU A 147 5.05 21.56 22.62
C LEU A 147 5.01 23.07 22.85
N THR A 148 4.46 23.82 21.90
CA THR A 148 4.16 25.23 22.12
C THR A 148 3.08 25.26 23.19
N SER A 149 3.50 25.42 24.44
CA SER A 149 2.62 25.79 25.53
C SER A 149 1.94 27.10 25.10
N HIS A 150 0.63 27.04 24.89
CA HIS A 150 -0.20 28.22 24.72
C HIS A 150 -0.06 29.07 25.99
N PRO A 151 0.58 30.25 25.96
CA PRO A 151 0.60 31.15 27.11
C PRO A 151 -0.62 32.06 26.96
N GLY A 152 -1.73 31.76 27.64
CA GLY A 152 -2.97 32.48 27.35
C GLY A 152 -4.18 32.20 28.23
N SER A 153 -3.99 32.00 29.53
CA SER A 153 -4.98 32.44 30.52
C SER A 153 -4.19 32.85 31.76
N ALA A 154 -3.56 34.01 31.64
CA ALA A 154 -3.04 34.73 32.78
C ALA A 154 -4.23 35.13 33.67
N ASP A 155 -4.05 34.90 34.96
CA ASP A 155 -4.82 35.45 36.06
C ASP A 155 -5.27 36.90 35.76
N VAL A 156 -6.57 37.13 35.87
CA VAL A 156 -7.11 38.48 36.05
C VAL A 156 -6.78 38.90 37.47
N PRO A 157 -6.05 40.01 37.70
CA PRO A 157 -5.77 40.47 39.04
C PRO A 157 -7.02 41.01 39.72
N ASP A 158 -7.12 40.68 41.00
CA ASP A 158 -8.05 41.16 42.01
C ASP A 158 -8.21 42.71 41.95
N SER A 159 -9.45 43.17 41.80
CA SER A 159 -9.79 44.59 41.97
C SER A 159 -10.79 44.73 43.12
N ALA A 160 -10.32 45.45 44.14
CA ALA A 160 -10.95 45.72 45.41
C ALA A 160 -12.39 46.24 45.29
N GLY A 161 -13.31 45.53 45.96
CA GLY A 161 -14.66 46.01 46.30
C GLY A 161 -14.82 46.10 47.81
N SER A 162 -14.61 47.31 48.34
CA SER A 162 -14.86 47.71 49.74
C SER A 162 -16.23 47.23 50.27
N HIS A 163 -16.22 46.31 51.24
CA HIS A 163 -17.42 45.94 52.00
C HIS A 163 -17.46 46.73 53.32
N ARG A 164 -18.27 47.78 53.33
CA ARG A 164 -18.64 48.58 54.50
C ARG A 164 -19.80 47.88 55.24
N PRO A 165 -19.74 47.67 56.57
CA PRO A 165 -20.83 47.00 57.29
C PRO A 165 -22.01 47.95 57.51
N ALA A 166 -23.23 47.42 57.36
CA ALA A 166 -24.48 48.12 57.62
C ALA A 166 -24.72 48.30 59.14
N PRO A 167 -25.27 49.44 59.60
CA PRO A 167 -25.66 49.61 60.99
C PRO A 167 -26.99 48.94 61.30
N LYS A 168 -27.06 48.30 62.47
CA LYS A 168 -28.29 47.86 63.13
C LYS A 168 -29.15 49.08 63.49
N GLY A 169 -30.37 49.13 62.98
CA GLY A 169 -31.43 50.05 63.39
C GLY A 169 -32.63 49.27 63.93
N ALA A 170 -33.10 49.66 65.10
CA ALA A 170 -34.15 49.03 65.88
C ALA A 170 -35.56 49.59 65.56
N ARG A 171 -36.57 48.72 65.76
CA ARG A 171 -37.97 48.95 66.19
C ARG A 171 -38.87 49.95 65.42
N ALA A 172 -40.00 49.43 64.96
CA ALA A 172 -41.34 49.77 65.50
C ALA A 172 -42.25 48.54 65.36
#